data_AF-A0A919S7A9-F1
#
_entry.id   AF-A0A919S7A9-F1
#
_cell.length_a   1.000
_cell.length_b   1.000
_cell.length_c   1.000
_cell.angle_alpha   90.00
_cell.angle_beta   90.00
_cell.angle_gamma   90.00
#
_symmetry.space_group_name_H-M   'P 1'
#
loop_
_entity.id
_entity.type
_entity.pdbx_description
1 polymer ?
#
loop_
_entity_poly.entity_id
_entity_poly.type
_entity_poly.pdbx_seq_one_letter_code
_entity_poly.pdbx_strand_id
1 'polypeptide(L)'
;MAIIFINYRTGDESFAAVTLDDALSARFGAANVFRDSRSIPPGTDFEPVLWRNLARSSVLVVVIGPRWLTGTGNSNRLLEPGDFVRQEIAFALRIGLDIVPVLVGGTAMPAAADLPTEIQPLVTRQYRRVHARTAEADVRTLVDDLARTYGGEPPMSESQPPAGTVVLIDPDGRAGPPAALVERLLAQASISTGVVHHDGARLRVTCPGERDAIALITGLVPALDRELSSVPDAGPLRISMAHGDPATAMADARRLIGDSVLDSVLAATAAARLVLIVTDELHHLVIRPGHRLIDKSAYARVDLPGAAAAWVHVPGFAHPRGLPPQRPAPAPHNSVGRVTGDVAQVGDVAGDFVMGDKVAGSKINYGGGGAA
;
A
#
# COMPACT_ATOMS: atom_id res chain seq x y z
N MET A 1 -16.95 -2.70 -9.91
CA MET A 1 -16.96 -4.19 -9.79
C MET A 1 -15.74 -4.60 -9.00
N ALA A 2 -15.90 -5.40 -7.94
CA ALA A 2 -14.76 -5.89 -7.15
C ALA A 2 -13.86 -6.83 -7.96
N ILE A 3 -12.55 -6.73 -7.73
CA ILE A 3 -11.54 -7.63 -8.30
C ILE A 3 -11.21 -8.70 -7.25
N ILE A 4 -11.22 -9.97 -7.64
CA ILE A 4 -10.99 -11.10 -6.74
C ILE A 4 -9.70 -11.79 -7.13
N PHE A 5 -8.79 -11.98 -6.17
CA PHE A 5 -7.60 -12.79 -6.37
C PHE A 5 -7.78 -14.15 -5.71
N ILE A 6 -7.47 -15.23 -6.42
CA ILE A 6 -7.52 -16.61 -5.91
C ILE A 6 -6.07 -17.11 -5.78
N ASN A 7 -5.60 -17.16 -4.54
CA ASN A 7 -4.34 -17.77 -4.15
C ASN A 7 -4.57 -19.25 -3.82
N TYR A 8 -3.77 -20.14 -4.38
CA TYR A 8 -3.89 -21.58 -4.16
C TYR A 8 -2.56 -22.30 -4.40
N ARG A 9 -2.38 -23.47 -3.80
CA ARG A 9 -1.20 -24.30 -4.00
C ARG A 9 -1.40 -25.22 -5.21
N THR A 10 -0.51 -25.14 -6.20
CA THR A 10 -0.50 -26.14 -7.28
C THR A 10 -0.21 -27.53 -6.71
N GLY A 11 -1.03 -28.51 -7.09
CA GLY A 11 -0.93 -29.87 -6.57
C GLY A 11 -1.63 -30.06 -5.23
N ASP A 12 -2.41 -29.10 -4.74
CA ASP A 12 -3.25 -29.24 -3.55
C ASP A 12 -4.72 -29.08 -3.93
N GLU A 13 -5.39 -30.21 -4.20
CA GLU A 13 -6.83 -30.27 -4.54
C GLU A 13 -7.32 -29.16 -5.48
N SER A 14 -6.63 -28.99 -6.61
CA SER A 14 -6.83 -27.90 -7.58
C SER A 14 -8.26 -27.77 -8.14
N PHE A 15 -9.11 -28.79 -7.94
CA PHE A 15 -10.52 -28.73 -8.32
C PHE A 15 -11.26 -27.60 -7.60
N ALA A 16 -11.04 -27.40 -6.29
CA ALA A 16 -11.73 -26.34 -5.55
C ALA A 16 -11.38 -24.93 -6.08
N ALA A 17 -10.10 -24.69 -6.39
CA ALA A 17 -9.65 -23.43 -6.95
C ALA A 17 -10.24 -23.17 -8.35
N VAL A 18 -10.37 -24.20 -9.19
CA VAL A 18 -11.00 -24.09 -10.51
C VAL A 18 -12.51 -23.86 -10.39
N THR A 19 -13.21 -24.61 -9.54
CA THR A 19 -14.65 -24.40 -9.31
C THR A 19 -14.95 -23.02 -8.76
N LEU A 20 -14.11 -22.50 -7.86
CA LEU A 20 -14.22 -21.13 -7.37
C LEU A 20 -13.99 -20.11 -8.48
N ASP A 21 -12.96 -20.29 -9.30
CA ASP A 21 -12.65 -19.42 -10.45
C ASP A 21 -13.83 -19.33 -11.42
N ASP A 22 -14.42 -20.46 -11.80
CA ASP A 22 -15.56 -20.53 -12.71
C ASP A 22 -16.79 -19.82 -12.10
N ALA A 23 -17.13 -20.11 -10.85
CA ALA A 23 -18.30 -19.55 -10.19
C ALA A 23 -18.15 -18.05 -9.91
N LEU A 24 -16.97 -17.61 -9.50
CA LEU A 24 -16.67 -16.19 -9.29
C LEU A 24 -16.64 -15.45 -10.63
N SER A 25 -16.06 -16.04 -11.67
CA SER A 25 -16.04 -15.44 -13.02
C SER A 25 -17.44 -15.28 -13.59
N ALA A 26 -18.33 -16.26 -13.36
CA ALA A 26 -19.73 -16.16 -13.74
C ALA A 26 -20.47 -15.02 -13.01
N ARG A 27 -20.10 -14.74 -11.75
CA ARG A 27 -20.79 -13.74 -10.91
C ARG A 27 -20.21 -12.31 -11.01
N PHE A 28 -18.90 -12.18 -11.11
CA PHE A 28 -18.16 -10.91 -11.08
C PHE A 28 -17.58 -10.53 -12.45
N GLY A 29 -17.62 -11.43 -13.43
CA GLY A 29 -17.03 -11.28 -14.75
C GLY A 29 -15.59 -11.79 -14.79
N ALA A 30 -15.24 -12.55 -15.85
CA ALA A 30 -13.94 -13.18 -16.01
C ALA A 30 -12.75 -12.18 -15.99
N ALA A 31 -12.96 -10.92 -16.38
CA ALA A 31 -11.92 -9.88 -16.34
C ALA A 31 -11.59 -9.40 -14.90
N ASN A 32 -12.43 -9.75 -13.92
CA ASN A 32 -12.30 -9.31 -12.53
C ASN A 32 -11.86 -10.44 -11.59
N VAL A 33 -11.61 -11.64 -12.10
CA VAL A 33 -11.15 -12.79 -11.30
C VAL A 33 -9.77 -13.19 -11.78
N PHE A 34 -8.81 -13.21 -10.86
CA PHE A 34 -7.43 -13.57 -11.13
C PHE A 34 -7.08 -14.80 -10.32
N ARG A 35 -6.89 -15.93 -11.00
CA ARG A 35 -6.35 -17.14 -10.39
C ARG A 35 -4.85 -17.25 -10.65
N ASP A 36 -4.11 -17.62 -9.60
CA ASP A 36 -2.65 -17.64 -9.54
C ASP A 36 -1.96 -18.29 -10.78
N SER A 37 -0.90 -17.58 -11.20
CA SER A 37 0.26 -17.81 -12.07
C SER A 37 0.17 -18.45 -13.45
N ARG A 38 -0.91 -19.13 -13.86
CA ARG A 38 -0.98 -19.68 -15.24
C ARG A 38 -1.67 -18.79 -16.26
N SER A 39 -2.25 -17.67 -15.81
CA SER A 39 -3.00 -16.74 -16.66
C SER A 39 -2.11 -15.65 -17.29
N ILE A 40 -0.79 -15.72 -17.09
CA ILE A 40 0.17 -14.75 -17.66
C ILE A 40 0.55 -15.21 -19.07
N PRO A 41 0.37 -14.39 -20.11
CA PRO A 41 0.76 -14.74 -21.47
C PRO A 41 2.23 -15.19 -21.55
N PRO A 42 2.55 -16.22 -22.34
CA PRO A 42 3.94 -16.62 -22.58
C PRO A 42 4.79 -15.43 -23.06
N GLY A 43 5.93 -15.20 -22.42
CA GLY A 43 6.86 -14.10 -22.76
C GLY A 43 6.72 -12.82 -21.93
N THR A 44 5.78 -12.75 -20.98
CA THR A 44 5.66 -11.63 -20.02
C THR A 44 6.47 -11.90 -18.75
N ASP A 45 7.08 -10.86 -18.17
CA ASP A 45 7.73 -10.94 -16.85
C ASP A 45 6.68 -11.27 -15.79
N PHE A 46 6.87 -12.40 -15.11
CA PHE A 46 5.85 -13.11 -14.34
C PHE A 46 5.54 -12.44 -13.01
N GLU A 47 6.58 -11.95 -12.31
CA GLU A 47 6.42 -11.36 -10.98
C GLU A 47 5.72 -9.99 -11.00
N PRO A 48 6.05 -9.04 -11.90
CA PRO A 48 5.43 -7.71 -11.89
C PRO A 48 3.92 -7.73 -12.16
N VAL A 49 3.44 -8.66 -13.00
CA VAL A 49 2.01 -8.78 -13.34
C VAL A 49 1.22 -9.36 -12.16
N LEU A 50 1.80 -10.34 -11.47
CA LEU A 50 1.21 -10.99 -10.31
C LEU A 50 0.97 -9.99 -9.17
N TRP A 51 2.01 -9.25 -8.76
CA TRP A 51 1.92 -8.23 -7.72
C TRP A 51 0.95 -7.11 -8.10
N ARG A 52 0.95 -6.71 -9.37
CA ARG A 52 0.03 -5.68 -9.88
C ARG A 52 -1.43 -6.12 -9.83
N ASN A 53 -1.73 -7.40 -10.09
CA ASN A 53 -3.12 -7.88 -10.03
C ASN A 53 -3.57 -8.02 -8.58
N LEU A 54 -2.73 -8.60 -7.72
CA LEU A 54 -3.01 -8.74 -6.30
C LEU A 54 -3.25 -7.39 -5.61
N ALA A 55 -2.44 -6.37 -5.92
CA ALA A 55 -2.59 -5.02 -5.35
C ALA A 55 -3.89 -4.30 -5.74
N ARG A 56 -4.59 -4.71 -6.82
CA ARG A 56 -5.87 -4.11 -7.23
C ARG A 56 -7.08 -4.84 -6.68
N SER A 57 -6.86 -6.02 -6.11
CA SER A 57 -7.95 -6.86 -5.67
C SER A 57 -8.66 -6.22 -4.50
N SER A 58 -9.97 -6.41 -4.44
CA SER A 58 -10.79 -6.03 -3.30
C SER A 58 -10.71 -7.09 -2.20
N VAL A 59 -10.43 -8.35 -2.58
CA VAL A 59 -10.29 -9.47 -1.65
C VAL A 59 -9.32 -10.52 -2.22
N LEU A 60 -8.52 -11.11 -1.33
CA LEU A 60 -7.72 -12.31 -1.56
C LEU A 60 -8.45 -13.54 -0.99
N VAL A 61 -8.80 -14.48 -1.85
CA VAL A 61 -9.32 -15.79 -1.48
C VAL A 61 -8.17 -16.78 -1.42
N VAL A 62 -7.89 -17.34 -0.23
CA VAL A 62 -6.78 -18.28 0.00
C VAL A 62 -7.35 -19.69 0.10
N VAL A 63 -7.11 -20.52 -0.92
CA VAL A 63 -7.59 -21.91 -0.96
C VAL A 63 -6.58 -22.82 -0.24
N ILE A 64 -7.03 -23.45 0.85
CA ILE A 64 -6.21 -24.28 1.75
C ILE A 64 -6.76 -25.72 1.71
N GLY A 65 -6.07 -26.60 1.00
CA GLY A 65 -6.33 -28.04 0.98
C GLY A 65 -5.33 -28.84 1.84
N PRO A 66 -5.44 -30.18 1.83
CA PRO A 66 -4.65 -31.06 2.70
C PRO A 66 -3.14 -30.97 2.48
N ARG A 67 -2.71 -30.54 1.28
CA ARG A 67 -1.30 -30.41 0.88
C ARG A 67 -0.88 -28.95 0.78
N TRP A 68 -1.61 -28.02 1.38
CA TRP A 68 -1.31 -26.59 1.25
C TRP A 68 0.07 -26.22 1.81
N LEU A 69 0.42 -26.79 2.97
CA LEU A 69 1.72 -26.63 3.62
C LEU A 69 2.84 -27.30 2.83
N THR A 70 2.63 -28.51 2.32
CA THR A 70 3.72 -29.38 1.81
C THR A 70 3.83 -29.44 0.28
N GLY A 71 2.77 -29.08 -0.45
CA GLY A 71 2.66 -29.26 -1.88
C GLY A 71 2.79 -30.74 -2.29
N THR A 72 3.65 -31.03 -3.27
CA THR A 72 3.96 -32.39 -3.70
C THR A 72 5.08 -33.06 -2.90
N GLY A 73 5.70 -32.32 -1.96
CA GLY A 73 6.76 -32.82 -1.10
C GLY A 73 6.26 -33.20 0.30
N ASN A 74 7.21 -33.54 1.17
CA ASN A 74 6.95 -33.88 2.59
C ASN A 74 7.35 -32.75 3.56
N SER A 75 7.99 -31.68 3.06
CA SER A 75 8.43 -30.53 3.86
C SER A 75 7.49 -29.34 3.70
N ASN A 76 7.37 -28.52 4.75
CA ASN A 76 6.56 -27.31 4.71
C ASN A 76 7.20 -26.25 3.79
N ARG A 77 6.64 -26.09 2.59
CA ARG A 77 7.12 -25.20 1.55
C ARG A 77 6.89 -23.72 1.88
N LEU A 78 5.94 -23.39 2.74
CA LEU A 78 5.74 -21.99 3.15
C LEU A 78 6.93 -21.42 3.91
N LEU A 79 7.79 -22.27 4.49
CA LEU A 79 9.02 -21.83 5.13
C LEU A 79 10.09 -21.41 4.09
N GLU A 80 9.95 -21.81 2.83
CA GLU A 80 10.82 -21.38 1.73
C GLU A 80 10.54 -19.90 1.40
N PRO A 81 11.54 -19.00 1.39
CA PRO A 81 11.33 -17.58 1.07
C PRO A 81 10.81 -17.33 -0.34
N GLY A 82 11.09 -18.24 -1.28
CA GLY A 82 10.67 -18.17 -2.68
C GLY A 82 9.25 -18.71 -2.96
N ASP A 83 8.49 -19.10 -1.95
CA ASP A 83 7.17 -19.68 -2.15
C ASP A 83 6.12 -18.61 -2.48
N PHE A 84 5.56 -18.65 -3.69
CA PHE A 84 4.59 -17.63 -4.15
C PHE A 84 3.35 -17.52 -3.25
N VAL A 85 2.83 -18.65 -2.74
CA VAL A 85 1.67 -18.63 -1.85
C VAL A 85 1.97 -17.84 -0.57
N ARG A 86 3.15 -18.06 0.04
CA ARG A 86 3.62 -17.25 1.16
C ARG A 86 3.72 -15.78 0.79
N GLN A 87 4.39 -15.48 -0.32
CA GLN A 87 4.68 -14.10 -0.72
C GLN A 87 3.40 -13.32 -1.01
N GLU A 88 2.41 -13.92 -1.67
CA GLU A 88 1.11 -13.31 -1.96
C GLU A 88 0.33 -12.97 -0.69
N ILE A 89 0.25 -13.91 0.26
CA ILE A 89 -0.44 -13.69 1.53
C ILE A 89 0.27 -12.63 2.35
N ALA A 90 1.61 -12.68 2.41
CA ALA A 90 2.41 -11.67 3.11
C ALA A 90 2.21 -10.28 2.50
N PHE A 91 2.17 -10.19 1.17
CA PHE A 91 1.91 -8.94 0.47
C PHE A 91 0.51 -8.40 0.76
N ALA A 92 -0.52 -9.24 0.66
CA ALA A 92 -1.90 -8.89 0.95
C ALA A 92 -2.07 -8.38 2.39
N LEU A 93 -1.49 -9.08 3.37
CA LEU A 93 -1.47 -8.64 4.77
C LEU A 93 -0.77 -7.29 4.95
N ARG A 94 0.36 -7.07 4.25
CA ARG A 94 1.12 -5.83 4.33
C ARG A 94 0.36 -4.62 3.80
N ILE A 95 -0.47 -4.80 2.76
CA ILE A 95 -1.28 -3.72 2.19
C ILE A 95 -2.68 -3.60 2.83
N GLY A 96 -3.01 -4.46 3.81
CA GLY A 96 -4.31 -4.45 4.46
C GLY A 96 -5.46 -4.98 3.60
N LEU A 97 -5.16 -5.80 2.58
CA LEU A 97 -6.17 -6.42 1.73
C LEU A 97 -7.01 -7.41 2.55
N ASP A 98 -8.33 -7.44 2.32
CA ASP A 98 -9.21 -8.43 2.93
C ASP A 98 -8.81 -9.84 2.47
N ILE A 99 -8.69 -10.75 3.44
CA ILE A 99 -8.30 -12.15 3.18
C ILE A 99 -9.39 -13.08 3.68
N VAL A 100 -9.90 -13.92 2.78
CA VAL A 100 -10.88 -14.97 3.08
C VAL A 100 -10.23 -16.34 2.87
N PRO A 101 -9.84 -17.05 3.94
CA PRO A 101 -9.40 -18.42 3.84
C PRO A 101 -10.57 -19.35 3.46
N VAL A 102 -10.31 -20.28 2.54
CA VAL A 102 -11.26 -21.30 2.10
C VAL A 102 -10.64 -22.67 2.35
N LEU A 103 -11.15 -23.37 3.36
CA LEU A 103 -10.71 -24.70 3.75
C LEU A 103 -11.39 -25.76 2.87
N VAL A 104 -10.62 -26.63 2.24
CA VAL A 104 -11.16 -27.68 1.34
C VAL A 104 -11.30 -29.01 2.08
N GLY A 105 -12.46 -29.64 1.94
CA GLY A 105 -12.74 -30.96 2.53
C GLY A 105 -12.66 -30.95 4.05
N GLY A 106 -11.89 -31.90 4.60
CA GLY A 106 -11.65 -32.04 6.04
C GLY A 106 -10.48 -31.22 6.57
N THR A 107 -9.87 -30.38 5.73
CA THR A 107 -8.66 -29.62 6.09
C THR A 107 -8.95 -28.67 7.25
N ALA A 108 -8.07 -28.72 8.26
CA ALA A 108 -8.08 -27.79 9.38
C ALA A 108 -7.29 -26.54 9.05
N MET A 109 -7.57 -25.44 9.78
CA MET A 109 -6.73 -24.26 9.69
C MET A 109 -5.31 -24.61 10.17
N PRO A 110 -4.25 -24.20 9.46
CA PRO A 110 -2.87 -24.44 9.90
C PRO A 110 -2.60 -23.81 11.28
N ALA A 111 -1.72 -24.44 12.07
CA ALA A 111 -1.27 -23.84 13.32
C ALA A 111 -0.33 -22.66 13.03
N ALA A 112 -0.37 -21.62 13.87
CA ALA A 112 0.51 -20.46 13.71
C ALA A 112 2.01 -20.84 13.71
N ALA A 113 2.38 -21.89 14.46
CA ALA A 113 3.75 -22.40 14.53
C ALA A 113 4.23 -23.02 13.21
N ASP A 114 3.31 -23.45 12.34
CA ASP A 114 3.63 -24.00 11.03
C ASP A 114 3.73 -22.90 9.95
N LEU A 115 3.53 -21.64 10.32
CA LEU A 115 3.52 -20.51 9.39
C LEU A 115 4.69 -19.56 9.64
N PRO A 116 5.31 -19.01 8.58
CA PRO A 116 6.19 -17.84 8.68
C PRO A 116 5.50 -16.69 9.41
N THR A 117 6.26 -15.95 10.23
CA THR A 117 5.75 -14.87 11.09
C THR A 117 4.89 -13.87 10.35
N GLU A 118 5.26 -13.52 9.12
CA GLU A 118 4.56 -12.55 8.29
C GLU A 118 3.18 -13.00 7.80
N ILE A 119 2.88 -14.30 7.77
CA ILE A 119 1.56 -14.83 7.38
C ILE A 119 0.79 -15.47 8.54
N GLN A 120 1.36 -15.53 9.74
CA GLN A 120 0.66 -15.98 10.95
C GLN A 120 -0.70 -15.29 11.18
N PRO A 121 -0.89 -13.98 10.88
CA PRO A 121 -2.21 -13.35 11.02
C PRO A 121 -3.35 -14.05 10.26
N LEU A 122 -3.04 -14.86 9.24
CA LEU A 122 -4.01 -15.66 8.49
C LEU A 122 -4.86 -16.55 9.41
N VAL A 123 -4.27 -17.14 10.45
CA VAL A 123 -4.95 -18.11 11.34
C VAL A 123 -6.14 -17.55 12.09
N THR A 124 -6.20 -16.23 12.24
CA THR A 124 -7.26 -15.51 12.97
C THR A 124 -8.37 -14.99 12.06
N ARG A 125 -8.24 -15.16 10.73
CA ARG A 125 -9.23 -14.69 9.76
C ARG A 125 -10.45 -15.60 9.74
N GLN A 126 -11.63 -15.00 9.56
CA GLN A 126 -12.87 -15.75 9.35
C GLN A 126 -12.78 -16.53 8.05
N TYR A 127 -12.96 -17.85 8.14
CA TYR A 127 -12.83 -18.76 7.00
C TYR A 127 -14.19 -19.25 6.50
N ARG A 128 -14.18 -19.77 5.27
CA ARG A 128 -15.26 -20.59 4.70
C ARG A 128 -14.73 -22.00 4.45
N ARG A 129 -15.64 -22.97 4.38
CA ARG A 129 -15.30 -24.37 4.09
C ARG A 129 -16.08 -24.83 2.87
N VAL A 130 -15.40 -25.58 1.99
CA VAL A 130 -15.97 -26.20 0.81
C VAL A 130 -15.78 -27.71 0.92
N HIS A 131 -16.86 -28.45 1.09
CA HIS A 131 -16.83 -29.91 1.13
C HIS A 131 -17.06 -30.50 -0.26
N ALA A 132 -16.32 -31.55 -0.61
CA ALA A 132 -16.41 -32.19 -1.94
C ALA A 132 -17.84 -32.65 -2.31
N ARG A 133 -18.64 -33.09 -1.33
CA ARG A 133 -20.03 -33.57 -1.56
C ARG A 133 -21.05 -32.45 -1.72
N THR A 134 -20.76 -31.26 -1.21
CA THR A 134 -21.66 -30.08 -1.23
C THR A 134 -21.02 -28.89 -1.94
N ALA A 135 -19.98 -29.15 -2.75
CA ALA A 135 -19.11 -28.12 -3.29
C ALA A 135 -19.88 -27.03 -4.03
N GLU A 136 -20.88 -27.38 -4.84
CA GLU A 136 -21.71 -26.41 -5.55
C GLU A 136 -22.51 -25.48 -4.62
N ALA A 137 -23.02 -26.00 -3.51
CA ALA A 137 -23.79 -25.20 -2.55
C ALA A 137 -22.87 -24.32 -1.68
N ASP A 138 -21.73 -24.86 -1.25
CA ASP A 138 -20.74 -24.16 -0.45
C ASP A 138 -20.09 -23.02 -1.25
N VAL A 139 -19.71 -23.30 -2.51
CA VAL A 139 -19.16 -22.30 -3.43
C VAL A 139 -20.18 -21.21 -3.71
N ARG A 140 -21.44 -21.56 -3.97
CA ARG A 140 -22.51 -20.57 -4.20
C ARG A 140 -22.70 -19.66 -2.99
N THR A 141 -22.72 -20.24 -1.79
CA THR A 141 -22.84 -19.47 -0.54
C THR A 141 -21.67 -18.50 -0.37
N LEU A 142 -20.43 -18.96 -0.63
CA LEU A 142 -19.25 -18.10 -0.61
C LEU A 142 -19.34 -16.99 -1.67
N VAL A 143 -19.73 -17.32 -2.91
CA VAL A 143 -19.90 -16.35 -3.99
C VAL A 143 -20.96 -15.30 -3.60
N ASP A 144 -22.05 -15.71 -2.99
CA ASP A 144 -23.11 -14.81 -2.52
C ASP A 144 -22.64 -13.95 -1.33
N ASP A 145 -21.87 -14.51 -0.40
CA ASP A 145 -21.23 -13.75 0.68
C ASP A 145 -20.27 -12.68 0.14
N LEU A 146 -19.40 -13.08 -0.79
CA LEU A 146 -18.48 -12.16 -1.46
C LEU A 146 -19.26 -11.14 -2.29
N ALA A 147 -20.39 -11.52 -2.90
CA ALA A 147 -21.22 -10.59 -3.66
C ALA A 147 -22.01 -9.64 -2.77
N ARG A 148 -22.40 -10.04 -1.57
CA ARG A 148 -22.98 -9.13 -0.57
C ARG A 148 -21.94 -8.15 -0.05
N THR A 149 -20.72 -8.62 0.18
CA THR A 149 -19.64 -7.84 0.80
C THR A 149 -18.95 -6.92 -0.21
N TYR A 150 -18.74 -7.42 -1.44
CA TYR A 150 -17.94 -6.79 -2.49
C TYR A 150 -18.68 -6.66 -3.84
N GLY A 151 -19.87 -7.24 -3.98
CA GLY A 151 -20.62 -7.31 -5.24
C GLY A 151 -21.79 -6.34 -5.35
N GLY A 152 -21.98 -5.45 -4.38
CA GLY A 152 -22.54 -4.15 -4.72
C GLY A 152 -21.63 -3.46 -5.72
N GLU A 153 -22.17 -2.62 -6.61
CA GLU A 153 -21.41 -1.39 -6.87
C GLU A 153 -21.04 -0.82 -5.49
N PRO A 154 -19.80 -0.30 -5.29
CA PRO A 154 -19.53 0.47 -4.07
C PRO A 154 -20.73 1.38 -3.88
N PRO A 155 -21.31 1.49 -2.66
CA PRO A 155 -22.56 2.20 -2.48
C PRO A 155 -22.47 3.47 -3.31
N MET A 156 -23.30 3.57 -4.33
CA MET A 156 -23.61 4.84 -4.94
C MET A 156 -24.25 5.62 -3.80
N SER A 157 -23.43 6.26 -2.99
CA SER A 157 -23.81 7.52 -2.42
C SER A 157 -24.02 8.38 -3.66
N GLU A 158 -25.28 8.61 -4.01
CA GLU A 158 -25.67 9.75 -4.84
C GLU A 158 -25.11 11.00 -4.15
N SER A 159 -23.85 11.30 -4.43
CA SER A 159 -23.16 12.59 -4.25
C SER A 159 -21.64 12.50 -4.33
N GLN A 160 -20.98 11.33 -4.28
CA GLN A 160 -19.52 11.30 -4.24
C GLN A 160 -18.88 10.73 -5.53
N PRO A 161 -18.27 11.58 -6.37
CA PRO A 161 -17.62 11.14 -7.59
C PRO A 161 -16.44 10.19 -7.27
N PRO A 162 -16.06 9.29 -8.20
CA PRO A 162 -15.01 8.31 -7.95
C PRO A 162 -13.73 8.99 -7.48
N ALA A 163 -13.06 8.39 -6.49
CA ALA A 163 -11.83 8.94 -5.95
C ALA A 163 -10.85 9.22 -7.09
N GLY A 164 -10.30 10.43 -7.10
CA GLY A 164 -9.46 10.95 -8.16
C GLY A 164 -8.28 11.71 -7.59
N THR A 165 -7.24 11.79 -8.39
CA THR A 165 -6.09 12.66 -8.13
C THR A 165 -6.35 14.01 -8.76
N VAL A 166 -6.30 15.05 -7.94
CA VAL A 166 -6.31 16.44 -8.38
C VAL A 166 -4.89 16.96 -8.30
N VAL A 167 -4.41 17.53 -9.40
CA VAL A 167 -3.14 18.25 -9.49
C VAL A 167 -3.44 19.71 -9.81
N LEU A 168 -2.93 20.64 -9.00
CA LEU A 168 -2.91 22.06 -9.34
C LEU A 168 -1.49 22.45 -9.67
N ILE A 169 -1.30 23.14 -10.78
CA ILE A 169 -0.03 23.64 -11.28
C ILE A 169 -0.15 25.16 -11.35
N ASP A 170 0.58 25.86 -10.50
CA ASP A 170 0.51 27.31 -10.36
C ASP A 170 1.87 27.96 -10.65
N PRO A 171 1.97 28.81 -11.68
CA PRO A 171 3.20 29.54 -12.02
C PRO A 171 3.44 30.80 -11.17
N ASP A 172 2.65 31.04 -10.12
CA ASP A 172 2.80 32.19 -9.23
C ASP A 172 2.74 33.56 -9.95
N GLY A 173 1.68 33.76 -10.73
CA GLY A 173 1.51 35.00 -11.50
C GLY A 173 2.53 35.22 -12.62
N ARG A 174 3.40 34.23 -12.90
CA ARG A 174 4.33 34.22 -14.04
C ARG A 174 3.74 33.44 -15.21
N ALA A 175 4.47 33.39 -16.34
CA ALA A 175 4.12 32.51 -17.45
C ALA A 175 4.22 31.04 -17.00
N GLY A 176 3.13 30.30 -17.18
CA GLY A 176 3.07 28.86 -16.91
C GLY A 176 3.31 28.02 -18.17
N PRO A 177 3.43 26.69 -18.02
CA PRO A 177 3.50 25.79 -19.16
C PRO A 177 2.19 25.85 -19.98
N PRO A 178 2.24 25.76 -21.32
CA PRO A 178 1.03 25.65 -22.13
C PRO A 178 0.22 24.41 -21.73
N ALA A 179 -1.12 24.50 -21.74
CA ALA A 179 -1.99 23.34 -21.47
C ALA A 179 -1.65 22.14 -22.37
N ALA A 180 -1.40 22.39 -23.66
CA ALA A 180 -1.01 21.38 -24.63
C ALA A 180 0.30 20.64 -24.26
N LEU A 181 1.23 21.29 -23.56
CA LEU A 181 2.43 20.61 -23.04
C LEU A 181 2.03 19.59 -21.98
N VAL A 182 1.19 20.00 -21.02
CA VAL A 182 0.73 19.13 -19.93
C VAL A 182 -0.09 17.96 -20.48
N GLU A 183 -1.02 18.21 -21.41
CA GLU A 183 -1.81 17.15 -22.07
C GLU A 183 -0.91 16.13 -22.79
N ARG A 184 0.10 16.60 -23.52
CA ARG A 184 1.09 15.74 -24.18
C ARG A 184 1.87 14.89 -23.17
N LEU A 185 2.27 15.47 -22.04
CA LEU A 185 2.99 14.75 -21.00
C LEU A 185 2.11 13.71 -20.28
N LEU A 186 0.83 14.02 -20.06
CA LEU A 186 -0.15 13.06 -19.53
C LEU A 186 -0.32 11.86 -20.46
N ALA A 187 -0.44 12.11 -21.77
CA ALA A 187 -0.52 11.05 -22.78
C ALA A 187 0.75 10.18 -22.78
N GLN A 188 1.94 10.78 -22.69
CA GLN A 188 3.22 10.05 -22.59
C GLN A 188 3.35 9.22 -21.30
N ALA A 189 2.77 9.71 -20.20
CA ALA A 189 2.72 8.98 -18.94
C ALA A 189 1.67 7.83 -18.93
N SER A 190 1.00 7.57 -20.07
CA SER A 190 -0.06 6.56 -20.20
C SER A 190 -1.24 6.78 -19.25
N ILE A 191 -1.52 8.04 -18.90
CA ILE A 191 -2.66 8.43 -18.07
C ILE A 191 -3.91 8.41 -18.95
N SER A 192 -4.83 7.50 -18.67
CA SER A 192 -5.89 7.12 -19.61
C SER A 192 -7.05 8.12 -19.66
N THR A 193 -7.23 8.90 -18.59
CA THR A 193 -8.45 9.68 -18.33
C THR A 193 -8.19 11.06 -17.70
N GLY A 194 -6.96 11.56 -17.80
CA GLY A 194 -6.59 12.86 -17.24
C GLY A 194 -7.23 14.01 -18.02
N VAL A 195 -8.02 14.84 -17.33
CA VAL A 195 -8.63 16.04 -17.91
C VAL A 195 -7.88 17.28 -17.43
N VAL A 196 -7.41 18.11 -18.37
CA VAL A 196 -6.75 19.39 -18.09
C VAL A 196 -7.78 20.51 -18.19
N HIS A 197 -7.86 21.33 -17.15
CA HIS A 197 -8.65 22.55 -17.09
C HIS A 197 -7.72 23.75 -16.94
N HIS A 198 -7.96 24.78 -17.74
CA HIS A 198 -7.21 26.04 -17.70
C HIS A 198 -8.01 27.10 -16.94
N ASP A 199 -7.39 27.72 -15.94
CA ASP A 199 -7.99 28.76 -15.10
C ASP A 199 -7.02 29.94 -14.99
N GLY A 200 -7.06 30.84 -15.99
CA GLY A 200 -6.08 31.92 -16.12
C GLY A 200 -4.67 31.35 -16.36
N ALA A 201 -3.69 31.71 -15.54
CA ALA A 201 -2.33 31.17 -15.64
C ALA A 201 -2.17 29.79 -14.95
N ARG A 202 -3.16 29.35 -14.17
CA ARG A 202 -3.12 28.10 -13.41
C ARG A 202 -3.71 26.96 -14.23
N LEU A 203 -3.11 25.78 -14.12
CA LEU A 203 -3.65 24.54 -14.69
C LEU A 203 -4.15 23.64 -13.58
N ARG A 204 -5.25 22.94 -13.86
CA ARG A 204 -5.77 21.86 -13.04
C ARG A 204 -5.81 20.59 -13.86
N VAL A 205 -5.23 19.51 -13.34
CA VAL A 205 -5.39 18.16 -13.91
C VAL A 205 -6.24 17.34 -12.96
N THR A 206 -7.25 16.66 -13.49
CA THR A 206 -8.08 15.71 -12.75
C THR A 206 -7.97 14.34 -13.39
N CYS A 207 -7.52 13.35 -12.62
CA CYS A 207 -7.36 11.97 -13.09
C CYS A 207 -8.11 11.01 -12.16
N PRO A 208 -9.02 10.16 -12.65
CA PRO A 208 -9.71 9.20 -11.80
C PRO A 208 -8.80 8.02 -11.41
N GLY A 209 -8.89 7.57 -10.15
CA GLY A 209 -8.24 6.36 -9.65
C GLY A 209 -6.77 6.49 -9.21
N GLU A 210 -6.34 5.55 -8.36
CA GLU A 210 -5.01 5.53 -7.72
C GLU A 210 -3.85 5.28 -8.69
N ARG A 211 -4.11 4.58 -9.80
CA ARG A 211 -3.09 4.26 -10.82
C ARG A 211 -2.56 5.51 -11.51
N ASP A 212 -3.43 6.48 -11.73
CA ASP A 212 -3.04 7.75 -12.31
C ASP A 212 -2.20 8.55 -11.31
N ALA A 213 -2.40 8.39 -9.99
CA ALA A 213 -1.56 9.03 -8.97
C ALA A 213 -0.09 8.61 -9.06
N ILE A 214 0.16 7.29 -9.24
CA ILE A 214 1.51 6.76 -9.47
C ILE A 214 2.08 7.34 -10.77
N ALA A 215 1.33 7.28 -11.87
CA ALA A 215 1.79 7.78 -13.17
C ALA A 215 2.05 9.30 -13.17
N LEU A 216 1.29 10.07 -12.40
CA LEU A 216 1.51 11.50 -12.19
C LEU A 216 2.85 11.74 -11.46
N ILE A 217 3.12 11.02 -10.38
CA ILE A 217 4.38 11.16 -9.63
C ILE A 217 5.58 10.66 -10.43
N THR A 218 5.48 9.50 -11.07
CA THR A 218 6.64 8.87 -11.73
C THR A 218 6.84 9.33 -13.17
N GLY A 219 5.81 9.90 -13.80
CA GLY A 219 5.79 10.28 -15.20
C GLY A 219 5.65 11.78 -15.40
N LEU A 220 4.51 12.36 -14.97
CA LEU A 220 4.23 13.78 -15.20
C LEU A 220 5.22 14.70 -14.49
N VAL A 221 5.42 14.53 -13.18
CA VAL A 221 6.24 15.46 -12.38
C VAL A 221 7.69 15.55 -12.89
N PRO A 222 8.42 14.43 -13.14
CA PRO A 222 9.77 14.49 -13.67
C PRO A 222 9.82 14.96 -15.14
N ALA A 223 8.79 14.70 -15.94
CA ALA A 223 8.74 15.19 -17.31
C ALA A 223 8.50 16.69 -17.35
N LEU A 224 7.65 17.21 -16.48
CA LEU A 224 7.39 18.64 -16.37
C LEU A 224 8.64 19.40 -15.91
N ASP A 225 9.39 18.88 -14.92
CA ASP A 225 10.66 19.46 -14.47
C ASP A 225 11.68 19.60 -15.62
N ARG A 226 11.82 18.55 -16.44
CA ARG A 226 12.71 18.56 -17.61
C ARG A 226 12.24 19.55 -18.68
N GLU A 227 10.97 19.48 -19.07
CA GLU A 227 10.43 20.30 -20.15
C GLU A 227 10.30 21.78 -19.75
N LEU A 228 10.12 22.10 -18.47
CA LEU A 228 10.09 23.48 -17.98
C LEU A 228 11.31 24.28 -18.44
N SER A 229 12.47 23.63 -18.58
CA SER A 229 13.72 24.27 -19.04
C SER A 229 13.66 24.77 -20.49
N SER A 230 12.77 24.20 -21.31
CA SER A 230 12.58 24.60 -22.71
C SER A 230 11.47 25.62 -22.90
N VAL A 231 10.70 25.94 -21.84
CA VAL A 231 9.62 26.93 -21.89
C VAL A 231 10.18 28.34 -21.63
N PRO A 232 10.15 29.26 -22.61
CA PRO A 232 10.62 30.63 -22.42
C PRO A 232 9.84 31.35 -21.32
N ASP A 233 10.53 32.16 -20.53
CA ASP A 233 9.96 33.00 -19.46
C ASP A 233 9.17 32.25 -18.37
N ALA A 234 9.22 30.91 -18.36
CA ALA A 234 8.56 30.11 -17.36
C ALA A 234 9.23 30.29 -15.99
N GLY A 235 8.43 30.74 -15.02
CA GLY A 235 8.82 30.79 -13.62
C GLY A 235 8.85 29.41 -12.97
N PRO A 236 9.36 29.30 -11.73
CA PRO A 236 9.24 28.08 -10.96
C PRO A 236 7.76 27.77 -10.69
N LEU A 237 7.38 26.49 -10.80
CA LEU A 237 6.01 26.05 -10.58
C LEU A 237 5.80 25.58 -9.14
N ARG A 238 4.68 26.00 -8.56
CA ARG A 238 4.11 25.33 -7.40
C ARG A 238 3.20 24.22 -7.91
N ILE A 239 3.32 23.02 -7.34
CA ILE A 239 2.46 21.90 -7.66
C ILE A 239 1.90 21.30 -6.38
N SER A 240 0.59 21.16 -6.30
CA SER A 240 -0.06 20.43 -5.21
C SER A 240 -0.79 19.21 -5.75
N MET A 241 -0.69 18.06 -5.07
CA MET A 241 -1.46 16.87 -5.41
C MET A 241 -2.21 16.31 -4.21
N ALA A 242 -3.48 15.99 -4.43
CA ALA A 242 -4.33 15.33 -3.45
C ALA A 242 -5.09 14.17 -4.12
N HIS A 243 -5.29 13.09 -3.39
CA HIS A 243 -6.03 11.92 -3.83
C HIS A 243 -7.20 11.66 -2.88
N GLY A 244 -8.36 11.30 -3.43
CA GLY A 244 -9.56 11.00 -2.66
C GLY A 244 -10.81 11.45 -3.40
N ASP A 245 -11.92 11.63 -2.68
CA ASP A 245 -13.12 12.26 -3.26
C ASP A 245 -12.77 13.57 -3.99
N PRO A 246 -13.19 13.77 -5.25
CA PRO A 246 -12.84 14.95 -6.03
C PRO A 246 -13.13 16.31 -5.38
N ALA A 247 -14.20 16.45 -4.59
CA ALA A 247 -14.48 17.71 -3.90
C ALA A 247 -13.48 17.96 -2.77
N THR A 248 -13.21 16.94 -1.97
CA THR A 248 -12.23 16.96 -0.87
C THR A 248 -10.80 17.14 -1.40
N ALA A 249 -10.42 16.35 -2.41
CA ALA A 249 -9.12 16.44 -3.07
C ALA A 249 -8.91 17.82 -3.72
N MET A 250 -9.96 18.42 -4.30
CA MET A 250 -9.90 19.80 -4.78
C MET A 250 -9.64 20.79 -3.65
N ALA A 251 -10.37 20.67 -2.54
CA ALA A 251 -10.20 21.55 -1.37
C ALA A 251 -8.80 21.43 -0.78
N ASP A 252 -8.28 20.22 -0.62
CA ASP A 252 -6.94 19.97 -0.12
C ASP A 252 -5.87 20.48 -1.07
N ALA A 253 -5.97 20.21 -2.38
CA ALA A 253 -5.02 20.73 -3.36
C ALA A 253 -5.00 22.27 -3.33
N ARG A 254 -6.17 22.93 -3.28
CA ARG A 254 -6.26 24.41 -3.17
C ARG A 254 -5.65 24.96 -1.89
N ARG A 255 -5.79 24.24 -0.78
CA ARG A 255 -5.19 24.62 0.49
C ARG A 255 -3.66 24.48 0.44
N LEU A 256 -3.16 23.35 -0.09
CA LEU A 256 -1.73 23.08 -0.20
C LEU A 256 -1.02 24.04 -1.16
N ILE A 257 -1.60 24.34 -2.32
CA ILE A 257 -0.97 25.21 -3.33
C ILE A 257 -0.81 26.66 -2.85
N GLY A 258 -1.67 27.10 -1.92
CA GLY A 258 -1.65 28.46 -1.35
C GLY A 258 -0.78 28.59 -0.11
N ASP A 259 -0.09 27.54 0.33
CA ASP A 259 0.70 27.57 1.55
C ASP A 259 2.09 28.21 1.33
N SER A 260 2.46 29.11 2.25
CA SER A 260 3.76 29.80 2.28
C SER A 260 4.99 28.89 2.35
N VAL A 261 4.81 27.61 2.73
CA VAL A 261 5.88 26.60 2.69
C VAL A 261 6.45 26.46 1.29
N LEU A 262 5.62 26.51 0.25
CA LEU A 262 6.08 26.40 -1.14
C LEU A 262 7.00 27.56 -1.51
N ASP A 263 6.67 28.77 -1.08
CA ASP A 263 7.47 29.97 -1.31
C ASP A 263 8.81 29.91 -0.59
N SER A 264 8.79 29.44 0.66
CA SER A 264 10.00 29.26 1.48
C SER A 264 10.94 28.23 0.83
N VAL A 265 10.38 27.15 0.29
CA VAL A 265 11.16 26.10 -0.39
C VAL A 265 11.75 26.58 -1.72
N LEU A 266 10.96 27.29 -2.53
CA LEU A 266 11.43 27.87 -3.79
C LEU A 266 12.51 28.94 -3.54
N ALA A 267 12.33 29.81 -2.54
CA ALA A 267 13.31 30.82 -2.17
C ALA A 267 14.62 30.21 -1.66
N ALA A 268 14.55 29.12 -0.90
CA ALA A 268 15.72 28.42 -0.38
C ALA A 268 16.44 27.55 -1.43
N THR A 269 15.80 27.32 -2.59
CA THR A 269 16.28 26.40 -3.63
C THR A 269 16.32 27.10 -4.98
N ALA A 270 17.29 28.01 -5.16
CA ALA A 270 17.37 28.90 -6.33
C ALA A 270 17.41 28.19 -7.71
N ALA A 271 17.84 26.93 -7.76
CA ALA A 271 17.86 26.13 -8.99
C ALA A 271 16.59 25.28 -9.21
N ALA A 272 15.65 25.26 -8.26
CA ALA A 272 14.40 24.52 -8.38
C ALA A 272 13.49 25.17 -9.42
N ARG A 273 13.03 24.37 -10.38
CA ARG A 273 12.05 24.79 -11.40
C ARG A 273 10.64 24.41 -11.02
N LEU A 274 10.47 23.48 -10.10
CA LEU A 274 9.19 23.19 -9.49
C LEU A 274 9.35 22.69 -8.06
N VAL A 275 8.33 22.93 -7.25
CA VAL A 275 8.14 22.31 -5.94
C VAL A 275 6.83 21.55 -5.95
N LEU A 276 6.87 20.33 -5.43
CA LEU A 276 5.70 19.47 -5.27
C LEU A 276 5.34 19.38 -3.78
N ILE A 277 4.07 19.55 -3.46
CA ILE A 277 3.50 19.21 -2.16
C ILE A 277 2.34 18.24 -2.34
N VAL A 278 2.26 17.23 -1.48
CA VAL A 278 1.20 16.22 -1.51
C VAL A 278 0.56 16.06 -0.14
N THR A 279 -0.70 15.62 -0.11
CA THR A 279 -1.38 15.26 1.15
C THR A 279 -0.71 14.06 1.83
N ASP A 280 -0.87 13.94 3.15
CA ASP A 280 -0.44 12.75 3.92
C ASP A 280 -1.04 11.47 3.35
N GLU A 281 -2.32 11.52 2.97
CA GLU A 281 -3.07 10.43 2.35
C GLU A 281 -2.39 9.94 1.06
N LEU A 282 -2.08 10.86 0.14
CA LEU A 282 -1.42 10.53 -1.13
C LEU A 282 -0.01 9.99 -0.87
N HIS A 283 0.72 10.57 0.08
CA HIS A 283 2.03 10.04 0.48
C HIS A 283 1.93 8.60 0.97
N HIS A 284 0.96 8.28 1.83
CA HIS A 284 0.75 6.93 2.33
C HIS A 284 0.36 5.93 1.25
N LEU A 285 -0.47 6.35 0.31
CA LEU A 285 -0.96 5.52 -0.79
C LEU A 285 0.11 5.25 -1.86
N VAL A 286 0.90 6.26 -2.22
CA VAL A 286 1.75 6.20 -3.44
C VAL A 286 3.25 6.24 -3.13
N ILE A 287 3.67 7.10 -2.20
CA ILE A 287 5.10 7.42 -2.01
C ILE A 287 5.74 6.51 -0.97
N ARG A 288 5.10 6.36 0.20
CA ARG A 288 5.58 5.52 1.31
C ARG A 288 5.80 4.06 0.92
N PRO A 289 4.96 3.42 0.09
CA PRO A 289 5.20 2.04 -0.36
C PRO A 289 6.51 1.88 -1.13
N GLY A 290 7.09 2.97 -1.64
CA GLY A 290 8.41 2.96 -2.28
C GLY A 290 8.38 2.29 -3.65
N HIS A 291 7.48 2.74 -4.54
CA HIS A 291 7.47 2.30 -5.93
C HIS A 291 8.87 2.45 -6.56
N ARG A 292 9.27 1.56 -7.49
CA ARG A 292 10.64 1.45 -8.04
C ARG A 292 11.25 2.78 -8.51
N LEU A 293 10.42 3.73 -8.93
CA LEU A 293 10.81 5.04 -9.48
C LEU A 293 10.64 6.19 -8.49
N ILE A 294 10.22 5.92 -7.25
CA ILE A 294 9.97 6.92 -6.21
C ILE A 294 10.97 6.73 -5.08
N ASP A 295 11.86 7.71 -4.92
CA ASP A 295 12.67 7.82 -3.72
C ASP A 295 11.84 8.49 -2.60
N LYS A 296 11.31 7.68 -1.69
CA LYS A 296 10.55 8.19 -0.53
C LYS A 296 11.38 9.08 0.40
N SER A 297 12.71 8.94 0.41
CA SER A 297 13.57 9.80 1.26
C SER A 297 13.67 11.23 0.70
N ALA A 298 13.32 11.42 -0.58
CA ALA A 298 13.25 12.73 -1.21
C ALA A 298 12.01 13.54 -0.84
N TYR A 299 11.10 12.97 -0.03
CA TYR A 299 9.90 13.63 0.47
C TYR A 299 10.07 13.98 1.95
N ALA A 300 9.90 15.25 2.28
CA ALA A 300 10.00 15.74 3.64
C ALA A 300 8.62 16.11 4.19
N ARG A 301 8.28 15.58 5.36
CA ARG A 301 7.05 15.89 6.07
C ARG A 301 7.05 17.34 6.55
N VAL A 302 5.91 18.00 6.40
CA VAL A 302 5.62 19.33 6.93
C VAL A 302 4.28 19.30 7.65
N ASP A 303 4.22 19.96 8.81
CA ASP A 303 2.98 20.14 9.58
C ASP A 303 2.39 21.50 9.23
N LEU A 304 1.26 21.51 8.52
CA LEU A 304 0.60 22.73 8.08
C LEU A 304 -0.40 23.23 9.15
N PRO A 305 -0.47 24.55 9.40
CA PRO A 305 -1.43 25.10 10.35
C PRO A 305 -2.87 24.76 9.95
N GLY A 306 -3.64 24.17 10.87
CA GLY A 306 -5.07 23.88 10.65
C GLY A 306 -5.35 22.70 9.73
N ALA A 307 -4.38 21.81 9.50
CA ALA A 307 -4.56 20.66 8.63
C ALA A 307 -3.74 19.42 9.01
N ALA A 308 -4.07 18.30 8.36
CA ALA A 308 -3.23 17.11 8.33
C ALA A 308 -1.84 17.41 7.75
N ALA A 309 -0.87 16.55 8.08
CA ALA A 309 0.48 16.64 7.56
C ALA A 309 0.48 16.66 6.01
N ALA A 310 1.55 17.21 5.45
CA ALA A 310 1.80 17.18 4.01
C ALA A 310 3.25 16.79 3.76
N TRP A 311 3.57 16.46 2.52
CA TRP A 311 4.91 16.03 2.13
C TRP A 311 5.40 16.82 0.94
N VAL A 312 6.59 17.40 1.09
CA VAL A 312 7.20 18.26 0.08
C VAL A 312 8.32 17.52 -0.63
N HIS A 313 8.41 17.69 -1.94
CA HIS A 313 9.47 17.17 -2.79
C HIS A 313 9.90 18.24 -3.80
N VAL A 314 11.21 18.27 -4.10
CA VAL A 314 11.77 19.13 -5.15
C VAL A 314 12.54 18.22 -6.10
N PRO A 315 12.07 18.01 -7.35
CA PRO A 315 12.77 17.17 -8.31
C PRO A 315 14.23 17.58 -8.49
N GLY A 316 15.12 16.59 -8.55
CA GLY A 316 16.57 16.81 -8.66
C GLY A 316 17.27 17.11 -7.33
N PHE A 317 16.55 17.24 -6.22
CA PHE A 317 17.13 17.46 -4.90
C PHE A 317 16.90 16.25 -4.00
N ALA A 318 17.94 15.87 -3.27
CA ALA A 318 17.84 14.77 -2.32
C ALA A 318 16.85 15.08 -1.20
N HIS A 319 16.77 16.33 -0.71
CA HIS A 319 15.83 16.77 0.32
C HIS A 319 15.44 18.25 0.08
N PRO A 320 14.16 18.66 0.28
CA PRO A 320 13.75 20.06 0.18
C PRO A 320 14.44 20.94 1.23
N ARG A 321 14.82 22.16 0.83
CA ARG A 321 15.37 23.19 1.74
C ARG A 321 14.31 24.21 2.10
N GLY A 322 14.52 25.00 3.15
CA GLY A 322 13.61 26.09 3.54
C GLY A 322 12.32 25.64 4.23
N LEU A 323 12.24 24.38 4.67
CA LEU A 323 11.10 23.88 5.43
C LEU A 323 11.10 24.42 6.86
N PRO A 324 9.92 24.67 7.45
CA PRO A 324 9.82 25.04 8.86
C PRO A 324 10.33 23.90 9.76
N PRO A 325 10.82 24.20 10.97
CA PRO A 325 11.25 23.19 11.92
C PRO A 325 10.09 22.25 12.26
N GLN A 326 10.32 20.94 12.16
CA GLN A 326 9.30 19.95 12.50
C GLN A 326 8.93 20.04 13.98
N ARG A 327 7.64 19.94 14.29
CA ARG A 327 7.22 19.75 15.68
C ARG A 327 7.68 18.37 16.15
N PRO A 328 8.27 18.26 17.35
CA PRO A 328 8.61 16.95 17.89
C PRO A 328 7.34 16.10 18.00
N ALA A 329 7.45 14.82 17.61
CA ALA A 329 6.35 13.88 17.76
C ALA A 329 5.88 13.85 19.22
N PRO A 330 4.56 13.78 19.50
CA PRO A 330 4.09 13.58 20.86
C PRO A 330 4.73 12.31 21.42
N ALA A 331 5.31 12.43 22.62
CA ALA A 331 5.93 11.30 23.29
C ALA A 331 4.91 10.16 23.38
N PRO A 332 5.32 8.89 23.18
CA PRO A 332 4.41 7.77 23.32
C PRO A 332 3.77 7.83 24.70
N HIS A 333 2.43 7.91 24.73
CA HIS A 333 1.67 7.82 25.97
C HIS A 333 1.83 6.39 26.52
N ASN A 334 2.86 6.19 27.34
CA ASN A 334 2.92 5.04 28.24
C ASN A 334 1.89 5.28 29.35
N SER A 335 0.62 5.05 29.05
CA SER A 335 -0.40 4.86 30.07
C SER A 335 -0.21 3.48 30.70
N VAL A 336 0.84 3.34 31.52
CA VAL A 336 0.85 2.34 32.58
C VAL A 336 -0.14 2.86 33.61
N GLY A 337 -1.38 2.38 33.51
CA GLY A 337 -2.41 2.59 34.51
C GLY A 337 -1.89 2.07 35.85
N ARG A 338 -1.51 3.00 36.73
CA ARG A 338 -1.18 2.75 38.12
C ARG A 338 -2.49 2.34 38.81
N VAL A 339 -2.75 1.05 38.90
CA VAL A 339 -3.79 0.52 39.78
C VAL A 339 -3.33 0.80 41.21
N THR A 340 -3.91 1.83 41.81
CA THR A 340 -3.82 2.10 43.25
C THR A 340 -4.77 1.13 43.95
N GLY A 341 -4.25 -0.05 44.26
CA GLY A 341 -4.88 -0.98 45.18
C GLY A 341 -4.22 -0.83 46.55
N ASP A 342 -4.95 -0.26 47.50
CA ASP A 342 -4.64 -0.30 48.93
C ASP A 342 -4.45 -1.75 49.38
N VAL A 343 -3.26 -2.08 49.86
CA VAL A 343 -3.05 -3.26 50.71
C VAL A 343 -2.18 -2.85 51.89
N ALA A 344 -2.76 -3.05 53.07
CA ALA A 344 -2.22 -2.73 54.38
C ALA A 344 -0.91 -3.46 54.70
N GLN A 345 -0.12 -2.80 55.57
CA GLN A 345 1.11 -3.26 56.21
C GLN A 345 1.08 -4.72 56.69
N VAL A 346 2.13 -5.48 56.37
CA VAL A 346 2.94 -6.37 57.26
C VAL A 346 4.27 -6.58 56.50
N GLY A 347 5.43 -6.07 56.93
CA GLY A 347 6.31 -6.62 57.96
C GLY A 347 7.75 -6.63 57.42
N ASP A 348 8.69 -6.10 58.20
CA ASP A 348 10.14 -6.01 57.95
C ASP A 348 10.81 -7.34 57.62
N VAL A 349 11.72 -7.37 56.63
CA VAL A 349 13.01 -8.12 56.70
C VAL A 349 14.06 -7.43 55.81
N ALA A 350 15.25 -7.28 56.40
CA ALA A 350 16.46 -6.65 55.89
C ALA A 350 17.10 -7.27 54.63
N GLY A 351 17.93 -6.48 53.93
CA GLY A 351 18.89 -6.97 52.93
C GLY A 351 19.56 -5.83 52.16
N ASP A 352 20.87 -5.73 52.31
CA ASP A 352 21.73 -4.59 51.98
C ASP A 352 21.89 -4.21 50.50
N PHE A 353 22.27 -2.94 50.30
CA PHE A 353 22.98 -2.43 49.13
C PHE A 353 24.30 -3.19 48.88
N VAL A 354 24.72 -3.32 47.62
CA VAL A 354 25.97 -2.77 47.05
C VAL A 354 26.18 -3.21 45.58
N MET A 355 26.61 -2.22 44.79
CA MET A 355 27.19 -2.19 43.45
C MET A 355 28.24 -3.26 43.10
N GLY A 356 28.40 -3.54 41.81
CA GLY A 356 29.74 -3.89 41.27
C GLY A 356 29.78 -4.79 40.03
N ASP A 357 29.95 -4.15 38.88
CA ASP A 357 30.84 -4.48 37.74
C ASP A 357 30.95 -5.88 37.07
N LYS A 358 30.91 -5.80 35.73
CA LYS A 358 31.37 -6.75 34.71
C LYS A 358 32.77 -7.32 35.00
N VAL A 359 33.03 -8.60 34.66
CA VAL A 359 34.04 -9.07 33.67
C VAL A 359 33.65 -10.46 33.13
N ALA A 360 34.11 -10.73 31.90
CA ALA A 360 33.84 -11.78 30.92
C ALA A 360 34.22 -13.24 31.24
N GLY A 361 33.64 -14.16 30.44
CA GLY A 361 34.09 -15.52 30.15
C GLY A 361 32.90 -16.49 30.05
N SER A 362 32.81 -17.48 29.16
CA SER A 362 33.63 -17.94 28.05
C SER A 362 32.82 -18.90 27.19
N LYS A 363 33.36 -19.16 26.00
CA LYS A 363 32.87 -19.98 24.88
C LYS A 363 32.32 -21.39 25.21
N ILE A 364 31.43 -21.77 24.30
CA ILE A 364 30.93 -23.09 23.91
C ILE A 364 32.09 -24.10 23.69
N ASN A 365 31.90 -25.35 24.13
CA ASN A 365 32.62 -26.52 23.60
C ASN A 365 31.61 -27.58 23.12
N TYR A 366 31.72 -27.94 21.84
CA TYR A 366 31.09 -29.12 21.24
C TYR A 366 32.03 -30.32 21.33
N GLY A 367 31.47 -31.47 21.69
CA GLY A 367 31.70 -32.77 21.03
C GLY A 367 33.03 -33.50 21.23
N GLY A 368 32.95 -34.80 21.55
CA GLY A 368 34.01 -35.75 21.21
C GLY A 368 34.13 -36.97 22.12
N GLY A 369 33.33 -38.00 21.83
CA GLY A 369 33.74 -39.41 21.76
C GLY A 369 34.54 -40.05 22.91
N GLY A 370 33.90 -41.06 23.52
CA GLY A 370 34.39 -42.44 23.34
C GLY A 370 35.20 -43.08 24.48
N ALA A 371 34.70 -44.26 24.84
CA ALA A 371 35.39 -45.47 25.30
C ALA A 371 35.40 -45.80 26.81
N ALA A 372 34.86 -47.01 27.02
CA ALA A 372 34.94 -47.95 28.15
C ALA A 372 34.13 -47.63 29.41
#